data_AF-A0A1S2K143-F1
#
_entry.id   AF-A0A1S2K143-F1
#
_cell.length_a   1.000
_cell.length_b   1.000
_cell.length_c   1.000
_cell.angle_alpha   90.00
_cell.angle_beta   90.00
_cell.angle_gamma   90.00
#
_symmetry.space_group_name_H-M   'P 1'
#
loop_
_entity.id
_entity.type
_entity.pdbx_description
1 polymer ?
#
loop_
_entity_poly.entity_id
_entity_poly.type
_entity_poly.pdbx_seq_one_letter_code
_entity_poly.pdbx_strand_id
1 'polypeptide(L)'
;MPAAAAEAGTVTARHTAPAARRKAPLPVPRDADPERLRVAAELLTGLRCHDPRLLLAEADVLRLAPAVAAWLERDAAPAAVRQGLTHGLPEKMAYPAGFLAHRLTALIPPPLPNRPAPDRPHPLHTCEGCDRAFRAPQPGRCRDCLPTPS
;
A
#
# COMPACT_ATOMS: atom_id res chain seq x y z
N MET A 1 -47.35 59.73 18.10
CA MET A 1 -45.97 60.21 17.91
C MET A 1 -45.54 60.87 19.21
N PRO A 2 -44.38 60.55 19.84
CA PRO A 2 -43.22 59.75 19.37
C PRO A 2 -43.32 58.25 19.78
N ALA A 3 -42.80 57.27 19.03
CA ALA A 3 -41.41 56.81 18.81
C ALA A 3 -40.86 56.03 20.05
N ALA A 4 -40.27 54.83 19.99
CA ALA A 4 -39.73 54.02 18.91
C ALA A 4 -39.46 52.57 19.37
N ALA A 5 -39.50 51.67 18.38
CA ALA A 5 -38.64 50.49 18.17
C ALA A 5 -38.45 49.44 19.29
N ALA A 6 -39.07 48.29 19.06
CA ALA A 6 -38.44 46.99 19.31
C ALA A 6 -37.14 46.89 18.51
N GLU A 7 -36.06 46.34 19.07
CA GLU A 7 -35.05 45.58 18.33
C GLU A 7 -34.44 44.47 19.18
N ALA A 8 -34.88 43.24 18.87
CA ALA A 8 -34.15 42.01 19.14
C ALA A 8 -32.95 41.97 18.19
N GLY A 9 -31.74 42.07 18.72
CA GLY A 9 -30.51 41.95 17.96
C GLY A 9 -29.61 40.89 18.58
N THR A 10 -29.98 39.62 18.44
CA THR A 10 -29.11 38.49 18.77
C THR A 10 -27.85 38.58 17.91
N VAL A 11 -26.71 38.80 18.57
CA VAL A 11 -25.39 38.80 17.93
C VAL A 11 -25.17 37.44 17.29
N THR A 12 -25.31 37.37 15.96
CA THR A 12 -24.82 36.24 15.17
C THR A 12 -23.30 36.24 15.27
N ALA A 13 -22.78 35.45 16.21
CA ALA A 13 -21.38 35.06 16.23
C ALA A 13 -21.07 34.46 14.86
N ARG A 14 -20.27 35.18 14.08
CA ARG A 14 -19.71 34.70 12.81
C ARG A 14 -18.91 33.44 13.14
N HIS A 15 -19.50 32.27 12.89
CA HIS A 15 -18.78 31.02 12.84
C HIS A 15 -17.64 31.22 11.84
N THR A 16 -16.44 31.41 12.37
CA THR A 16 -15.23 31.44 11.59
C THR A 16 -15.13 30.05 10.97
N ALA A 17 -15.32 29.98 9.65
CA ALA A 17 -15.18 28.73 8.91
C ALA A 17 -13.86 28.08 9.31
N PRO A 18 -13.85 26.80 9.73
CA PRO A 18 -12.60 26.16 10.13
C PRO A 18 -11.67 26.21 8.93
N ALA A 19 -10.55 26.92 9.12
CA ALA A 19 -9.46 26.97 8.16
C ALA A 19 -9.24 25.55 7.63
N ALA A 20 -9.36 25.38 6.31
CA ALA A 20 -9.20 24.10 5.64
C ALA A 20 -7.92 23.45 6.15
N ARG A 21 -8.06 22.49 7.07
CA ARG A 21 -6.92 21.75 7.61
C ARG A 21 -6.26 21.14 6.39
N ARG A 22 -5.07 21.63 6.04
CA ARG A 22 -4.26 21.06 4.97
C ARG A 22 -4.12 19.58 5.29
N LYS A 23 -4.89 18.75 4.59
CA LYS A 23 -4.81 17.29 4.72
C LYS A 23 -3.36 16.95 4.47
N ALA A 24 -2.73 16.23 5.40
CA ALA A 24 -1.34 15.82 5.24
C ALA A 24 -1.18 15.18 3.85
N PRO A 25 -0.11 15.51 3.09
CA PRO A 25 0.08 14.94 1.78
C PRO A 25 0.10 13.42 1.91
N LEU A 26 -0.73 12.76 1.08
CA LEU A 26 -0.71 11.32 0.98
C LEU A 26 0.66 10.87 0.48
N PRO A 27 1.16 9.71 0.92
CA PRO A 27 2.40 9.17 0.39
C PRO A 27 2.23 8.94 -1.12
N VAL A 28 3.21 9.40 -1.89
CA VAL A 28 3.24 9.22 -3.35
C VAL A 28 4.32 8.17 -3.65
N PRO A 29 4.08 7.23 -4.58
CA PRO A 29 5.11 6.29 -5.02
C PRO A 29 6.22 7.07 -5.73
N ARG A 30 7.46 6.58 -5.67
CA ARG A 30 8.58 7.15 -6.43
C ARG A 30 8.39 6.85 -7.91
N ASP A 31 7.92 5.64 -8.21
CA ASP A 31 7.59 5.20 -9.56
C ASP A 31 6.06 5.10 -9.71
N ALA A 32 5.48 6.07 -10.43
CA ALA A 32 4.06 6.11 -10.75
C ALA A 32 3.71 5.15 -11.89
N ASP A 33 4.02 3.86 -11.69
CA ASP A 33 3.67 2.80 -12.64
C ASP A 33 2.13 2.71 -12.78
N PRO A 34 1.58 2.90 -14.00
CA PRO A 34 0.14 2.86 -14.24
C PRO A 34 -0.49 1.52 -13.84
N GLU A 35 0.24 0.41 -13.97
CA GLU A 35 -0.26 -0.91 -13.58
C GLU A 35 -0.39 -1.01 -12.06
N ARG A 36 0.58 -0.49 -11.31
CA ARG A 36 0.54 -0.44 -9.84
C ARG A 36 -0.60 0.44 -9.34
N LEU A 37 -0.86 1.56 -10.00
CA LEU A 37 -1.99 2.43 -9.69
C LEU A 37 -3.34 1.77 -9.98
N ARG A 38 -3.43 1.00 -11.07
CA ARG A 38 -4.61 0.20 -11.40
C ARG A 38 -4.88 -0.87 -10.34
N VAL A 39 -3.88 -1.66 -9.98
CA VAL A 39 -3.96 -2.68 -8.92
C VAL A 39 -4.36 -2.05 -7.59
N ALA A 40 -3.81 -0.87 -7.26
CA ALA A 40 -4.17 -0.12 -6.07
C ALA A 40 -5.66 0.33 -6.06
N ALA A 41 -6.16 0.82 -7.19
CA ALA A 41 -7.56 1.22 -7.33
C ALA A 41 -8.51 0.02 -7.26
N GLU A 42 -8.15 -1.11 -7.90
CA GLU A 42 -8.91 -2.37 -7.83
C GLU A 42 -8.97 -2.90 -6.39
N LEU A 43 -7.86 -2.85 -5.65
CA LEU A 43 -7.80 -3.24 -4.25
C LEU A 43 -8.73 -2.39 -3.38
N LEU A 44 -8.68 -1.06 -3.51
CA LEU A 44 -9.55 -0.13 -2.77
C LEU A 44 -11.02 -0.35 -3.10
N THR A 45 -11.32 -0.58 -4.37
CA THR A 45 -12.67 -0.87 -4.87
C THR A 45 -13.18 -2.19 -4.27
N GLY A 46 -12.32 -3.21 -4.17
CA GLY A 46 -12.65 -4.52 -3.59
C GLY A 46 -12.83 -4.54 -2.07
N LEU A 47 -12.43 -3.49 -1.33
CA LEU A 47 -12.57 -3.44 0.13
C LEU A 47 -14.03 -3.57 0.59
N ARG A 48 -14.98 -3.07 -0.20
CA ARG A 48 -16.42 -3.17 0.09
C ARG A 48 -16.93 -4.61 0.22
N CYS A 49 -16.28 -5.56 -0.45
CA CYS A 49 -16.65 -6.98 -0.40
C CYS A 49 -16.20 -7.64 0.91
N HIS A 50 -15.18 -7.06 1.56
CA HIS A 50 -14.65 -7.55 2.83
C HIS A 50 -15.30 -6.87 4.03
N ASP A 51 -15.58 -5.58 3.93
CA ASP A 51 -16.33 -4.85 4.94
C ASP A 51 -17.25 -3.81 4.25
N PRO A 52 -18.58 -3.95 4.37
CA PRO A 52 -19.52 -3.03 3.72
C PRO A 52 -19.45 -1.61 4.28
N ARG A 53 -18.78 -1.39 5.42
CA ARG A 53 -18.54 -0.05 5.97
C ARG A 53 -17.47 0.73 5.20
N LEU A 54 -16.68 0.05 4.37
CA LEU A 54 -15.64 0.66 3.52
C LEU A 54 -16.16 0.99 2.11
N LEU A 55 -17.37 1.54 2.02
CA LEU A 55 -17.87 2.11 0.78
C LEU A 55 -17.17 3.45 0.52
N LEU A 56 -16.38 3.48 -0.55
CA LEU A 56 -15.62 4.66 -0.99
C LEU A 56 -16.25 5.23 -2.24
N ALA A 57 -16.33 6.56 -2.31
CA ALA A 57 -16.64 7.24 -3.56
C ALA A 57 -15.47 7.08 -4.54
N GLU A 58 -15.75 7.09 -5.83
CA GLU A 58 -14.73 6.98 -6.89
C GLU A 58 -13.62 8.04 -6.74
N ALA A 59 -13.99 9.28 -6.42
CA ALA A 59 -13.04 10.36 -6.16
C ALA A 59 -12.11 10.06 -4.97
N ASP A 60 -12.61 9.37 -3.93
CA ASP A 60 -11.78 8.95 -2.80
C ASP A 60 -10.86 7.79 -3.18
N VAL A 61 -11.31 6.86 -4.05
CA VAL A 61 -10.46 5.78 -4.59
C VAL A 61 -9.30 6.36 -5.39
N LEU A 62 -9.58 7.27 -6.33
CA LEU A 62 -8.54 7.93 -7.14
C LEU A 62 -7.57 8.74 -6.26
N ARG A 63 -8.07 9.38 -5.20
CA ARG A 63 -7.22 10.10 -4.25
C ARG A 63 -6.31 9.17 -3.44
N LEU A 64 -6.80 7.99 -3.05
CA LEU A 64 -6.07 7.04 -2.19
C LEU A 64 -5.18 6.07 -2.98
N ALA A 65 -5.43 5.87 -4.27
CA ALA A 65 -4.68 4.93 -5.10
C ALA A 65 -3.15 5.17 -5.09
N PRO A 66 -2.64 6.42 -5.16
CA PRO A 66 -1.20 6.67 -5.04
C PRO A 66 -0.64 6.23 -3.68
N ALA A 67 -1.37 6.45 -2.59
CA ALA A 67 -0.93 6.05 -1.26
C ALA A 67 -0.81 4.53 -1.12
N VAL A 68 -1.76 3.79 -1.71
CA VAL A 68 -1.69 2.33 -1.79
C VAL A 68 -0.56 1.88 -2.72
N ALA A 69 -0.36 2.52 -3.85
CA ALA A 69 0.76 2.22 -4.75
C ALA A 69 2.11 2.43 -4.06
N ALA A 70 2.24 3.44 -3.19
CA ALA A 70 3.43 3.65 -2.37
C ALA A 70 3.67 2.54 -1.34
N TRP A 71 2.62 1.86 -0.86
CA TRP A 71 2.77 0.65 -0.05
C TRP A 71 3.24 -0.54 -0.90
N LEU A 72 2.64 -0.73 -2.07
CA LEU A 72 3.01 -1.81 -2.99
C LEU A 72 4.46 -1.68 -3.49
N GLU A 73 4.94 -0.46 -3.71
CA GLU A 73 6.34 -0.19 -4.07
C GLU A 73 7.33 -0.61 -2.97
N ARG A 74 6.89 -0.61 -1.70
CA ARG A 74 7.70 -1.02 -0.55
C ARG A 74 7.55 -2.51 -0.21
N ASP A 75 7.28 -3.34 -1.22
CA ASP A 75 7.07 -4.79 -1.10
C ASP A 75 5.89 -5.19 -0.19
N ALA A 76 4.94 -4.28 0.08
CA ALA A 76 3.73 -4.67 0.80
C ALA A 76 2.84 -5.52 -0.11
N ALA A 77 2.66 -6.80 0.24
CA ALA A 77 1.75 -7.67 -0.49
C ALA A 77 0.31 -7.11 -0.48
N PRO A 78 -0.47 -7.23 -1.57
CA PRO A 78 -1.87 -6.76 -1.64
C PRO A 78 -2.73 -7.26 -0.47
N ALA A 79 -2.52 -8.51 -0.03
CA ALA A 79 -3.21 -9.08 1.12
C ALA A 79 -2.82 -8.40 2.43
N ALA A 80 -1.54 -8.05 2.62
CA ALA A 80 -1.06 -7.36 3.81
C ALA A 80 -1.59 -5.91 3.86
N VAL A 81 -1.61 -5.20 2.73
CA VAL A 81 -2.25 -3.88 2.63
C VAL A 81 -3.71 -3.98 3.03
N ARG A 82 -4.47 -4.93 2.45
CA ARG A 82 -5.87 -5.14 2.78
C ARG A 82 -6.08 -5.39 4.28
N GLN A 83 -5.32 -6.31 4.87
CA GLN A 83 -5.39 -6.59 6.31
C GLN A 83 -5.06 -5.35 7.15
N GLY A 84 -4.02 -4.60 6.77
CA GLY A 84 -3.64 -3.36 7.42
C GLY A 84 -4.72 -2.27 7.33
N LEU A 85 -5.57 -2.29 6.29
CA LEU A 85 -6.70 -1.37 6.14
C LEU A 85 -7.95 -1.84 6.89
N THR A 86 -8.23 -3.15 6.94
CA THR A 86 -9.43 -3.72 7.55
C THR A 86 -9.28 -4.11 9.03
N HIS A 87 -8.06 -4.15 9.57
CA HIS A 87 -7.82 -4.61 10.94
C HIS A 87 -8.20 -3.55 11.98
N GLY A 88 -8.99 -3.88 13.00
CA GLY A 88 -9.30 -2.93 14.09
C GLY A 88 -10.12 -1.72 13.64
N LEU A 89 -11.06 -1.93 12.72
CA LEU A 89 -11.98 -0.88 12.29
C LEU A 89 -12.86 -0.42 13.45
N PRO A 90 -13.00 0.89 13.69
CA PRO A 90 -13.92 1.40 14.69
C PRO A 90 -15.36 1.00 14.38
N GLU A 91 -16.14 0.79 15.44
CA GLU A 91 -17.53 0.36 15.33
C GLU A 91 -18.41 1.39 14.62
N LYS A 92 -18.13 2.69 14.83
CA LYS A 92 -18.75 3.81 14.14
C LYS A 92 -17.70 4.62 13.41
N MET A 93 -17.86 4.76 12.10
CA MET A 93 -16.93 5.49 11.23
C MET A 93 -17.70 6.50 10.38
N ALA A 94 -17.50 7.79 10.65
CA ALA A 94 -18.16 8.86 9.90
C ALA A 94 -17.49 9.15 8.55
N TYR A 95 -16.19 8.85 8.41
CA TYR A 95 -15.44 9.16 7.19
C TYR A 95 -14.41 8.08 6.84
N PRO A 96 -14.81 7.04 6.08
CA PRO A 96 -13.93 5.90 5.76
C PRO A 96 -12.70 6.31 4.95
N ALA A 97 -12.87 7.18 3.96
CA ALA A 97 -11.76 7.62 3.12
C ALA A 97 -10.64 8.35 3.91
N GLY A 98 -10.99 9.11 4.95
CA GLY A 98 -9.99 9.80 5.77
C GLY A 98 -9.33 8.89 6.79
N PHE A 99 -10.06 7.89 7.30
CA PHE A 99 -9.45 6.85 8.13
C PHE A 99 -8.43 6.04 7.34
N LEU A 100 -8.77 5.63 6.12
CA LEU A 100 -7.83 4.95 5.23
C LEU A 100 -6.63 5.83 4.88
N ALA A 101 -6.84 7.11 4.55
CA ALA A 101 -5.75 8.07 4.34
C ALA A 101 -4.80 8.14 5.54
N HIS A 102 -5.36 8.22 6.76
CA HIS A 102 -4.59 8.27 7.98
C HIS A 102 -3.77 7.00 8.18
N ARG A 103 -4.36 5.81 8.02
CA ARG A 103 -3.61 4.55 8.15
C ARG A 103 -2.55 4.38 7.08
N LEU A 104 -2.84 4.70 5.83
CA LEU A 104 -1.86 4.63 4.74
C LEU A 104 -0.65 5.54 5.00
N THR A 105 -0.85 6.63 5.76
CA THR A 105 0.22 7.55 6.14
C THR A 105 0.94 7.12 7.42
N ALA A 106 0.19 6.71 8.44
CA ALA A 106 0.71 6.40 9.78
C ALA A 106 1.35 5.00 9.88
N LEU A 107 0.85 4.04 9.10
CA LEU A 107 1.31 2.64 9.11
C LEU A 107 2.12 2.29 7.86
N ILE A 108 2.63 3.31 7.14
CA ILE A 108 3.43 3.09 5.95
C ILE A 108 4.63 2.21 6.30
N PRO A 109 4.79 1.04 5.66
CA PRO A 109 5.90 0.16 5.99
C PRO A 109 7.22 0.88 5.68
N PRO A 110 8.26 0.72 6.51
CA PRO A 110 9.59 1.19 6.15
C PRO A 110 10.06 0.43 4.89
N PRO A 111 10.85 1.06 4.01
CA PRO A 111 11.38 0.37 2.85
C PRO A 111 12.23 -0.81 3.33
N LEU A 112 11.90 -2.02 2.88
CA LEU A 112 12.74 -3.18 3.17
C LEU A 112 14.09 -2.96 2.49
N PRO A 113 15.22 -3.16 3.20
CA PRO A 113 16.52 -3.23 2.53
C PRO A 113 16.44 -4.33 1.47
N ASN A 114 16.90 -4.03 0.25
CA ASN A 114 16.85 -4.93 -0.90
C ASN A 114 17.43 -6.29 -0.48
N ARG A 115 16.54 -7.25 -0.20
CA ARG A 115 16.95 -8.58 0.22
C ARG A 115 17.38 -9.26 -1.07
N PRO A 116 18.64 -9.73 -1.19
CA PRO A 116 19.04 -10.49 -2.36
C PRO A 116 18.02 -11.62 -2.56
N ALA A 117 17.51 -11.75 -3.79
CA ALA A 117 16.54 -12.76 -4.13
C ALA A 117 17.03 -14.12 -3.60
N PRO A 118 16.13 -14.98 -3.09
CA PRO A 118 16.55 -16.29 -2.60
C PRO A 118 17.31 -17.01 -3.72
N ASP A 119 18.52 -17.52 -3.40
CA ASP A 119 19.34 -18.28 -4.34
C ASP A 119 18.48 -19.39 -4.94
N ARG A 120 18.10 -19.23 -6.21
CA ARG A 120 17.40 -20.29 -6.92
C ARG A 120 18.34 -21.49 -6.94
N PRO A 121 17.88 -22.70 -6.56
CA PRO A 121 18.74 -23.87 -6.59
C PRO A 121 19.29 -24.02 -8.00
N HIS A 122 20.61 -24.21 -8.10
CA HIS A 122 21.28 -24.36 -9.38
C HIS A 122 20.60 -25.46 -10.23
N PRO A 123 20.57 -25.28 -11.57
CA PRO A 123 20.02 -26.28 -12.47
C PRO A 123 20.71 -27.64 -12.28
N LEU A 124 19.95 -28.71 -12.53
CA LEU A 124 20.48 -30.06 -12.54
C LEU A 124 21.20 -30.30 -13.87
N HIS A 125 22.46 -30.72 -13.78
CA HIS A 125 23.29 -31.14 -14.90
C HIS A 125 23.70 -32.61 -14.72
N THR A 126 23.90 -33.30 -15.82
CA THR A 126 24.44 -34.68 -15.83
C THR A 126 25.96 -34.62 -15.97
N CYS A 127 26.66 -35.34 -15.10
CA CYS A 127 28.12 -35.40 -15.13
C CYS A 127 28.62 -36.21 -16.34
N GLU A 128 29.49 -35.61 -17.15
CA GLU A 128 30.09 -36.29 -18.32
C GLU A 128 31.05 -37.44 -17.96
N GLY A 129 31.49 -37.55 -16.71
CA GLY A 129 32.44 -38.59 -16.27
C GLY A 129 31.81 -39.82 -15.61
N CYS A 130 30.63 -39.67 -15.01
CA CYS A 130 30.00 -40.73 -14.23
C CYS A 130 28.46 -40.80 -14.34
N ASP A 131 27.88 -40.00 -15.25
CA ASP A 131 26.44 -39.91 -15.55
C ASP A 131 25.55 -39.56 -14.34
N ARG A 132 26.14 -39.06 -13.24
CA ARG A 132 25.39 -38.63 -12.05
C ARG A 132 24.77 -37.25 -12.26
N ALA A 133 23.52 -37.09 -11.87
CA ALA A 133 22.86 -35.79 -11.79
C ALA A 133 23.40 -34.99 -10.59
N PHE A 134 23.84 -33.74 -10.83
CA PHE A 134 24.34 -32.83 -9.81
C PHE A 134 23.85 -31.40 -10.08
N ARG A 135 23.85 -30.55 -9.05
CA ARG A 135 23.43 -29.15 -9.18
C ARG A 135 24.65 -28.25 -9.31
N ALA A 136 24.72 -27.47 -10.39
CA ALA A 136 25.82 -26.53 -10.63
C ALA A 136 25.36 -25.35 -11.51
N PRO A 137 26.02 -24.18 -11.42
CA PRO A 137 25.69 -23.03 -12.26
C PRO A 137 26.03 -23.24 -13.74
N GLN A 138 26.96 -24.13 -14.04
CA GLN A 138 27.40 -24.45 -15.39
C GLN A 138 27.42 -25.99 -15.59
N PRO A 139 27.16 -26.49 -16.80
CA PRO A 139 27.34 -27.90 -17.13
C PRO A 139 28.81 -28.31 -16.97
N GLY A 140 29.05 -29.55 -16.57
CA GLY A 140 30.41 -30.05 -16.41
C GLY A 140 30.50 -31.34 -15.60
N ARG A 141 31.63 -31.52 -14.93
CA ARG A 141 31.91 -32.70 -14.10
C ARG A 141 31.49 -32.47 -12.66
N CYS A 142 30.99 -33.53 -12.01
CA CYS A 142 30.67 -33.49 -10.59
C CYS A 142 31.95 -33.35 -9.75
N ARG A 143 31.80 -33.01 -8.46
CA ARG A 143 32.92 -32.82 -7.53
C ARG A 143 33.88 -34.00 -7.45
N ASP A 144 33.38 -35.22 -7.64
CA ASP A 144 34.19 -36.44 -7.63
C ASP A 144 34.99 -36.64 -8.93
N CYS A 145 34.55 -36.02 -10.04
CA CYS A 145 35.18 -36.12 -11.35
C CYS A 145 35.98 -34.86 -11.74
N LEU A 146 35.90 -33.78 -10.96
CA LEU A 146 36.73 -32.60 -11.16
C LEU A 146 38.18 -32.96 -10.83
N PRO A 147 39.14 -32.68 -11.73
CA PRO A 147 40.54 -32.79 -11.38
C PRO A 147 40.80 -31.80 -10.24
N THR A 148 41.17 -32.29 -9.07
CA THR A 148 41.61 -31.45 -7.95
C THR A 148 42.74 -30.56 -8.47
N PRO A 149 42.58 -29.23 -8.50
CA PRO A 149 43.70 -28.37 -8.85
C PRO A 149 44.76 -28.58 -7.77
N SER A 150 45.94 -29.07 -8.18
CA SER A 150 47.15 -29.15 -7.33
C SER A 150 47.84 -27.80 -7.25
#